data_AF-A0A1M6G3K4-F1
#
_entry.id   AF-A0A1M6G3K4-F1
#
_cell.length_a   1.000
_cell.length_b   1.000
_cell.length_c   1.000
_cell.angle_alpha   90.00
_cell.angle_beta   90.00
_cell.angle_gamma   90.00
#
_symmetry.space_group_name_H-M   'P 1'
#
loop_
_entity.id
_entity.type
_entity.pdbx_description
1 polymer ?
#
loop_
_entity_poly.entity_id
_entity_poly.type
_entity_poly.pdbx_seq_one_letter_code
_entity_poly.pdbx_strand_id
1 'polypeptide(L)'
;MSIKQKTMMLTLRRKTLLLLLWLLLAAATSWAHGGEDHGAAAATAGPAATTFSVAALSEKFELLLRYEPLEKGRPAHLRLFVADYVTNAPVRGTITITSPEDKSLKWTVAPQDSGAYLVEGAFPANRTYSFAVNIVEGKRADLLLLQGIAVGKKLPVAAAPAAENPSIFSSWKTLLPLVGAFGLGMALTAFFLRRRRLAGGASSTSAASAYENQA
;
A
#
# COMPACT_ATOMS: atom_id res chain seq x y z
N MET A 1 -23.28 60.62 22.32
CA MET A 1 -22.15 59.67 22.13
C MET A 1 -21.12 60.34 21.21
N SER A 2 -19.97 60.72 21.78
CA SER A 2 -18.98 61.63 21.15
C SER A 2 -18.34 61.04 19.88
N ILE A 3 -18.06 61.89 18.89
CA ILE A 3 -17.46 61.54 17.58
C ILE A 3 -16.19 60.71 17.76
N LYS A 4 -15.39 60.98 18.80
CA LYS A 4 -14.17 60.21 19.14
C LYS A 4 -14.45 58.73 19.43
N GLN A 5 -15.59 58.39 20.04
CA GLN A 5 -15.94 57.00 20.37
C GLN A 5 -16.43 56.21 19.15
N LYS A 6 -17.11 56.84 18.20
CA LYS A 6 -17.50 56.19 16.94
C LYS A 6 -16.27 55.86 16.09
N THR A 7 -15.28 56.76 16.03
CA THR A 7 -14.02 56.52 15.31
C THR A 7 -13.16 55.45 15.98
N MET A 8 -13.13 55.41 17.31
CA MET A 8 -12.42 54.36 18.07
C MET A 8 -13.09 52.98 17.95
N MET A 9 -14.42 52.90 17.94
CA MET A 9 -15.13 51.63 17.69
C MET A 9 -15.01 51.16 16.23
N LEU A 10 -14.98 52.08 15.26
CA LEU A 10 -14.83 51.73 13.83
C LEU A 10 -13.41 51.23 13.52
N THR A 11 -12.39 51.84 14.13
CA THR A 11 -11.00 51.39 14.00
C THR A 11 -10.75 50.06 14.71
N LEU A 12 -11.40 49.83 15.86
CA LEU A 12 -11.31 48.54 16.56
C LEU A 12 -11.99 47.42 15.76
N ARG A 13 -13.18 47.66 15.19
CA ARG A 13 -13.87 46.68 14.32
C ARG A 13 -13.11 46.40 13.03
N ARG A 14 -12.47 47.41 12.42
CA ARG A 14 -11.59 47.22 11.26
C ARG A 14 -10.37 46.37 11.61
N LYS A 15 -9.74 46.58 12.77
CA LYS A 15 -8.60 45.77 13.23
C LYS A 15 -9.00 44.33 13.51
N THR A 16 -10.16 44.09 14.15
CA THR A 16 -10.66 42.73 14.37
C THR A 16 -11.03 42.03 13.05
N LEU A 17 -11.61 42.75 12.09
CA LEU A 17 -11.94 42.21 10.77
C LEU A 17 -10.67 41.87 9.98
N LEU A 18 -9.64 42.73 10.03
CA LEU A 18 -8.35 42.48 9.41
C LEU A 18 -7.64 41.30 10.07
N LEU A 19 -7.69 41.17 11.40
CA LEU A 19 -7.10 40.04 12.13
C LEU A 19 -7.79 38.71 11.79
N LEU A 20 -9.12 38.70 11.71
CA LEU A 20 -9.91 37.53 11.28
C LEU A 20 -9.63 37.17 9.82
N LEU A 21 -9.51 38.16 8.94
CA LEU A 21 -9.18 37.94 7.53
C LEU A 21 -7.76 37.36 7.38
N TRP A 22 -6.81 37.83 8.18
CA TRP A 22 -5.44 37.31 8.19
C TRP A 22 -5.38 35.87 8.74
N LEU A 23 -6.16 35.56 9.78
CA LEU A 23 -6.29 34.20 10.31
C LEU A 23 -6.94 33.24 9.28
N LEU A 24 -7.89 33.74 8.48
CA LEU A 24 -8.52 32.97 7.40
C LEU A 24 -7.54 32.68 6.25
N LEU A 25 -6.71 33.65 5.86
CA LEU A 25 -5.71 33.47 4.80
C LEU A 25 -4.55 32.58 5.24
N ALA A 26 -4.19 32.58 6.53
CA ALA A 26 -3.13 31.71 7.07
C ALA A 26 -3.54 30.22 7.13
N ALA A 27 -4.84 29.91 7.08
CA ALA A 27 -5.34 28.53 7.03
C ALA A 27 -5.25 27.90 5.63
N ALA A 28 -4.85 28.65 4.59
CA ALA A 28 -4.86 28.20 3.19
C ALA A 28 -3.55 27.54 2.73
N THR A 29 -2.57 27.29 3.61
CA THR A 29 -1.34 26.58 3.24
C THR A 29 -1.43 25.09 3.53
N SER A 30 -2.44 24.42 2.96
CA SER A 30 -2.39 22.97 2.77
C SER A 30 -1.78 22.70 1.40
N TRP A 31 -0.48 22.41 1.39
CA TRP A 31 0.22 21.86 0.24
C TRP A 31 -0.24 20.41 0.04
N ALA A 32 -1.40 20.21 -0.60
CA ALA A 32 -1.80 18.91 -1.11
C ALA A 32 -1.00 18.60 -2.39
N HIS A 33 0.19 18.01 -2.23
CA HIS A 33 0.97 17.49 -3.33
C HIS A 33 0.71 15.99 -3.39
N GLY A 34 0.21 15.53 -4.54
CA GLY A 34 0.00 14.10 -4.78
C GLY A 34 -1.38 13.59 -4.42
N GLY A 35 -2.42 14.32 -4.83
CA GLY A 35 -3.78 13.78 -4.98
C GLY A 35 -3.97 13.10 -6.34
N GLU A 36 -2.93 12.47 -6.89
CA GLU A 36 -3.17 11.42 -7.87
C GLU A 36 -3.75 10.24 -7.10
N ASP A 37 -5.07 10.28 -6.93
CA ASP A 37 -5.86 9.09 -6.70
C ASP A 37 -5.67 8.20 -7.94
N HIS A 38 -4.55 7.49 -7.97
CA HIS A 38 -4.53 6.18 -8.59
C HIS A 38 -5.39 5.34 -7.67
N GLY A 39 -6.71 5.44 -7.87
CA GLY A 39 -7.66 4.54 -7.24
C GLY A 39 -7.02 3.19 -7.39
N ALA A 40 -6.58 2.62 -6.26
CA ALA A 40 -5.79 1.42 -6.27
C ALA A 40 -6.72 0.39 -6.89
N ALA A 41 -6.59 0.19 -8.20
CA ALA A 41 -7.08 -1.00 -8.85
C ALA A 41 -6.42 -2.07 -8.00
N ALA A 42 -7.22 -2.70 -7.14
CA ALA A 42 -6.75 -3.62 -6.14
C ALA A 42 -5.77 -4.50 -6.87
N ALA A 43 -4.48 -4.40 -6.51
CA ALA A 43 -3.42 -5.05 -7.26
C ALA A 43 -3.90 -6.47 -7.44
N THR A 44 -4.27 -6.85 -8.67
CA THR A 44 -4.89 -8.14 -8.93
C THR A 44 -3.88 -9.12 -8.40
N ALA A 45 -4.23 -9.78 -7.29
CA ALA A 45 -3.32 -10.69 -6.65
C ALA A 45 -2.93 -11.68 -7.75
N GLY A 46 -1.65 -11.66 -8.13
CA GLY A 46 -1.13 -12.58 -9.12
C GLY A 46 -1.49 -14.01 -8.71
N PRO A 47 -1.52 -14.96 -9.65
CA PRO A 47 -1.80 -16.35 -9.32
C PRO A 47 -0.93 -16.79 -8.14
N ALA A 48 -1.56 -17.43 -7.14
CA ALA A 48 -0.86 -17.87 -5.94
C ALA A 48 0.32 -18.78 -6.34
N ALA A 49 1.47 -18.58 -5.72
CA ALA A 49 2.64 -19.39 -5.98
C ALA A 49 2.31 -20.87 -5.73
N THR A 50 2.63 -21.73 -6.69
CA THR A 50 2.40 -23.19 -6.61
C THR A 50 3.66 -23.98 -6.24
N THR A 51 4.81 -23.30 -6.16
CA THR A 51 6.11 -23.92 -5.89
C THR A 51 7.01 -23.03 -5.03
N PHE A 52 7.95 -23.65 -4.34
CA PHE A 52 9.13 -23.01 -3.77
C PHE A 52 10.30 -23.11 -4.74
N SER A 53 11.27 -22.19 -4.58
CA SER A 53 12.51 -22.19 -5.33
C SER A 53 13.69 -21.85 -4.43
N VAL A 54 14.83 -22.50 -4.67
CA VAL A 54 16.13 -22.12 -4.10
C VAL A 54 17.17 -22.06 -5.22
N ALA A 55 18.14 -21.16 -5.10
CA ALA A 55 19.14 -20.93 -6.13
C ALA A 55 20.56 -20.90 -5.54
N ALA A 56 21.54 -21.21 -6.38
CA ALA A 56 22.96 -21.09 -6.09
C ALA A 56 23.70 -20.73 -7.36
N LEU A 57 24.75 -19.91 -7.26
CA LEU A 57 25.51 -19.42 -8.40
C LEU A 57 27.01 -19.63 -8.15
N SER A 58 27.75 -19.85 -9.23
CA SER A 58 29.20 -19.82 -9.29
C SER A 58 29.65 -19.07 -10.54
N GLU A 59 30.96 -18.93 -10.73
CA GLU A 59 31.50 -18.32 -11.95
C GLU A 59 31.21 -19.13 -13.23
N LYS A 60 30.82 -20.41 -13.08
CA LYS A 60 30.58 -21.33 -14.19
C LYS A 60 29.11 -21.62 -14.40
N PHE A 61 28.34 -21.78 -13.32
CA PHE A 61 26.99 -22.30 -13.40
C PHE A 61 26.02 -21.52 -12.52
N GLU A 62 24.78 -21.45 -12.98
CA GLU A 62 23.62 -21.04 -12.18
C GLU A 62 22.70 -22.24 -11.98
N LEU A 63 22.27 -22.44 -10.74
CA LEU A 63 21.34 -23.48 -10.34
C LEU A 63 20.04 -22.87 -9.82
N LEU A 64 18.92 -23.44 -10.27
CA LEU A 64 17.60 -23.18 -9.72
C LEU A 64 16.92 -24.52 -9.43
N LEU A 65 16.57 -24.76 -8.17
CA LEU A 65 15.80 -25.93 -7.76
C LEU A 65 14.38 -25.50 -7.41
N ARG A 66 13.40 -26.00 -8.15
CA ARG A 66 11.97 -25.73 -7.95
C ARG A 66 11.26 -26.98 -7.43
N TYR A 67 10.40 -26.82 -6.43
CA TYR A 67 9.68 -27.93 -5.81
C TYR A 67 8.32 -27.50 -5.26
N GLU A 68 7.36 -28.42 -5.28
CA GLU A 68 6.06 -28.26 -4.61
C GLU A 68 6.21 -28.47 -3.08
N PRO A 69 5.20 -28.14 -2.25
CA PRO A 69 5.23 -28.45 -0.83
C PRO A 69 5.63 -29.90 -0.54
N LEU A 70 6.75 -30.05 0.19
CA LEU A 70 7.32 -31.36 0.52
C LEU A 70 6.80 -31.85 1.86
N GLU A 71 6.62 -33.15 2.00
CA GLU A 71 6.19 -33.81 3.23
C GLU A 71 7.22 -34.85 3.68
N LYS A 72 7.45 -34.95 5.00
CA LYS A 72 8.31 -36.00 5.55
C LYS A 72 7.85 -37.40 5.13
N GLY A 73 8.81 -38.25 4.77
CA GLY A 73 8.60 -39.65 4.41
C GLY A 73 7.86 -39.88 3.10
N ARG A 74 7.49 -38.82 2.37
CA ARG A 74 6.82 -38.92 1.08
C ARG A 74 7.83 -38.79 -0.06
N PRO A 75 7.58 -39.44 -1.22
CA PRO A 75 8.37 -39.20 -2.42
C PRO A 75 8.42 -37.72 -2.75
N ALA A 76 9.62 -37.21 -2.96
CA ALA A 76 9.89 -35.84 -3.35
C ALA A 76 10.31 -35.83 -4.82
N HIS A 77 9.65 -34.98 -5.61
CA HIS A 77 9.99 -34.74 -7.01
C HIS A 77 10.39 -33.27 -7.16
N LEU A 78 11.67 -33.01 -7.34
CA LEU A 78 12.21 -31.66 -7.47
C LEU A 78 12.75 -31.46 -8.88
N ARG A 79 12.66 -30.24 -9.41
CA ARG A 79 13.19 -29.89 -10.72
C ARG A 79 14.41 -29.01 -10.56
N LEU A 80 15.57 -29.51 -10.95
CA LEU A 80 16.82 -28.77 -10.98
C LEU A 80 17.05 -28.24 -12.39
N PHE A 81 17.26 -26.93 -12.50
CA PHE A 81 17.70 -26.27 -13.71
C PHE A 81 19.16 -25.87 -13.55
N VAL A 82 19.96 -26.11 -14.59
CA VAL A 82 21.39 -25.81 -14.67
C VAL A 82 21.62 -24.95 -15.91
N ALA A 83 22.15 -23.76 -15.71
CA ALA A 83 22.47 -22.83 -16.77
C ALA A 83 23.95 -22.41 -16.69
N ASP A 84 24.48 -21.99 -17.82
CA ASP A 84 25.77 -21.31 -17.91
C ASP A 84 25.64 -19.92 -17.31
N TYR A 85 26.52 -19.55 -16.38
CA TYR A 85 26.40 -18.30 -15.63
C TYR A 85 26.51 -17.05 -16.52
N VAL A 86 27.33 -17.10 -17.59
CA VAL A 86 27.57 -15.93 -18.45
C VAL A 86 26.46 -15.78 -19.47
N THR A 87 26.08 -16.88 -20.11
CA THR A 87 25.18 -16.86 -21.28
C THR A 87 23.73 -17.17 -20.92
N ASN A 88 23.44 -17.66 -19.72
CA ASN A 88 22.15 -18.21 -19.30
C ASN A 88 21.66 -19.38 -20.17
N ALA A 89 22.54 -19.97 -20.98
CA ALA A 89 22.21 -21.10 -21.83
C ALA A 89 22.06 -22.38 -20.98
N PRO A 90 21.13 -23.29 -21.31
CA PRO A 90 20.96 -24.54 -20.58
C PRO A 90 22.21 -25.43 -20.69
N VAL A 91 22.66 -25.97 -19.55
CA VAL A 91 23.88 -26.79 -19.42
C VAL A 91 23.54 -28.27 -19.25
N ARG A 92 24.12 -29.12 -20.11
CA ARG A 92 23.95 -30.57 -20.03
C ARG A 92 25.23 -31.22 -19.49
N GLY A 93 25.17 -31.68 -18.25
CA GLY A 93 26.30 -32.30 -17.56
C GLY A 93 25.88 -33.47 -16.67
N THR A 94 26.87 -34.13 -16.10
CA THR A 94 26.65 -35.14 -15.06
C THR A 94 26.42 -34.43 -13.73
N ILE A 95 25.31 -34.78 -13.06
CA ILE A 95 24.90 -34.17 -11.80
C ILE A 95 24.94 -35.21 -10.69
N THR A 96 25.63 -34.91 -9.60
CA THR A 96 25.64 -35.71 -8.38
C THR A 96 25.17 -34.85 -7.22
N ILE A 97 24.20 -35.34 -6.44
CA ILE A 97 23.60 -34.63 -5.31
C ILE A 97 23.86 -35.39 -4.02
N THR A 98 24.28 -34.66 -2.99
CA THR A 98 24.36 -35.15 -1.62
C THR A 98 23.71 -34.17 -0.65
N SER A 99 23.25 -34.67 0.50
CA SER A 99 22.74 -33.83 1.59
C SER A 99 23.82 -33.72 2.66
N PRO A 100 24.43 -32.53 2.87
CA PRO A 100 25.51 -32.36 3.84
C PRO A 100 25.12 -32.76 5.27
N GLU A 101 23.84 -32.59 5.61
CA GLU A 101 23.32 -32.84 6.95
C GLU A 101 23.04 -34.33 7.22
N ASP A 102 22.97 -35.15 6.16
CA ASP A 102 22.67 -36.58 6.27
C ASP A 102 23.15 -37.34 5.03
N LYS A 103 24.28 -38.03 5.17
CA LYS A 103 24.90 -38.83 4.09
C LYS A 103 24.12 -40.12 3.76
N SER A 104 23.15 -40.50 4.58
CA SER A 104 22.31 -41.67 4.32
C SER A 104 21.27 -41.39 3.24
N LEU A 105 20.90 -40.13 3.04
CA LEU A 105 19.95 -39.73 2.00
C LEU A 105 20.50 -40.02 0.60
N LYS A 106 19.65 -40.62 -0.22
CA LYS A 106 19.95 -40.98 -1.61
C LYS A 106 19.04 -40.22 -2.54
N TRP A 107 19.64 -39.70 -3.60
CA TRP A 107 18.96 -38.91 -4.61
C TRP A 107 19.19 -39.52 -5.97
N THR A 108 18.11 -39.77 -6.70
CA THR A 108 18.16 -40.15 -8.11
C THR A 108 18.06 -38.89 -8.93
N VAL A 109 18.94 -38.73 -9.93
CA VAL A 109 18.93 -37.58 -10.82
C VAL A 109 18.77 -38.06 -12.25
N ALA A 110 17.64 -37.71 -12.87
CA ALA A 110 17.32 -38.09 -14.24
C ALA A 110 17.28 -36.85 -15.14
N PRO A 111 18.07 -36.78 -16.23
CA PRO A 111 17.97 -35.69 -17.19
C PRO A 111 16.57 -35.70 -17.85
N GLN A 112 16.02 -34.52 -18.11
CA GLN A 112 14.72 -34.34 -18.76
C GLN A 112 14.93 -33.65 -20.12
N ASP A 113 15.06 -32.31 -20.09
CA ASP A 113 15.34 -31.46 -21.24
C ASP A 113 16.74 -30.83 -21.12
N SER A 114 17.14 -30.02 -22.11
CA SER A 114 18.41 -29.30 -22.04
C SER A 114 18.47 -28.45 -20.77
N GLY A 115 19.43 -28.72 -19.89
CA GLY A 115 19.60 -27.98 -18.63
C GLY A 115 18.62 -28.36 -17.51
N ALA A 116 17.68 -29.29 -17.72
CA ALA A 116 16.67 -29.64 -16.72
C ALA A 116 16.81 -31.10 -16.25
N TYR A 117 16.72 -31.31 -14.94
CA TYR A 117 16.85 -32.61 -14.29
C TYR A 117 15.73 -32.82 -13.28
N LEU A 118 15.18 -34.03 -13.25
CA LEU A 118 14.31 -34.50 -12.19
C LEU A 118 15.18 -35.09 -11.07
N VAL A 119 14.99 -34.58 -9.86
CA VAL A 119 15.66 -35.07 -8.65
C VAL A 119 14.61 -35.77 -7.79
N GLU A 120 14.83 -37.04 -7.49
CA GLU A 120 13.90 -37.88 -6.73
C GLU A 120 14.53 -38.46 -5.48
N GLY A 121 13.77 -38.52 -4.41
CA GLY A 121 14.18 -39.11 -3.13
C GLY A 121 13.08 -38.92 -2.08
N ALA A 122 13.46 -38.92 -0.81
CA ALA A 122 12.53 -38.63 0.28
C ALA A 122 13.26 -37.95 1.44
N PHE A 123 12.59 -37.00 2.08
CA PHE A 123 13.11 -36.32 3.26
C PHE A 123 12.60 -37.00 4.53
N PRO A 124 13.46 -37.38 5.49
CA PRO A 124 13.03 -38.13 6.66
C PRO A 124 12.30 -37.28 7.72
N ALA A 125 12.48 -35.96 7.72
CA ALA A 125 11.93 -35.06 8.72
C ALA A 125 11.47 -33.72 8.12
N ASN A 126 10.53 -33.06 8.81
CA ASN A 126 10.13 -31.69 8.49
C ASN A 126 11.16 -30.71 9.05
N ARG A 127 12.09 -30.28 8.19
CA ARG A 127 13.09 -29.25 8.50
C ARG A 127 13.63 -28.65 7.20
N THR A 128 14.55 -27.71 7.33
CA THR A 128 15.31 -27.18 6.20
C THR A 128 16.48 -28.10 5.89
N TYR A 129 16.70 -28.39 4.60
CA TYR A 129 17.83 -29.15 4.08
C TYR A 129 18.63 -28.33 3.08
N SER A 130 19.83 -28.84 2.76
CA SER A 130 20.65 -28.34 1.67
C SER A 130 21.03 -29.47 0.72
N PHE A 131 21.29 -29.13 -0.54
CA PHE A 131 21.91 -30.01 -1.52
C PHE A 131 23.28 -29.49 -1.89
N ALA A 132 24.30 -30.31 -1.69
CA ALA A 132 25.60 -30.13 -2.33
C ALA A 132 25.53 -30.80 -3.72
N VAL A 133 25.57 -29.97 -4.76
CA VAL A 133 25.39 -30.35 -6.15
C VAL A 133 26.73 -30.24 -6.87
N ASN A 134 27.27 -31.38 -7.27
CA ASN A 134 28.44 -31.46 -8.12
C ASN A 134 27.99 -31.54 -9.58
N ILE A 135 28.43 -30.58 -10.41
CA ILE A 135 28.18 -30.54 -11.85
C ILE A 135 29.48 -30.79 -12.59
N VAL A 136 29.43 -31.67 -13.60
CA VAL A 136 30.55 -31.90 -14.52
C VAL A 136 30.03 -31.80 -15.96
N GLU A 137 30.51 -30.79 -16.69
CA GLU A 137 30.24 -30.57 -18.12
C GLU A 137 31.59 -30.51 -18.88
N GLY A 138 31.97 -31.61 -19.52
CA GLY A 138 33.25 -31.69 -20.23
C GLY A 138 34.44 -31.41 -19.30
N LYS A 139 35.15 -30.30 -19.54
CA LYS A 139 36.30 -29.86 -18.72
C LYS A 139 35.91 -28.92 -17.58
N ARG A 140 34.65 -28.50 -17.52
CA ARG A 140 34.12 -27.63 -16.47
C ARG A 140 33.54 -28.50 -15.37
N ALA A 141 33.93 -28.22 -14.13
CA ALA A 141 33.31 -28.82 -12.96
C ALA A 141 33.16 -27.78 -11.86
N ASP A 142 32.12 -27.95 -11.04
CA ASP A 142 31.88 -27.11 -9.87
C ASP A 142 31.02 -27.82 -8.83
N LEU A 143 31.13 -27.37 -7.58
CA LEU A 143 30.35 -27.83 -6.44
C LEU A 143 29.60 -26.64 -5.83
N LEU A 144 28.28 -26.62 -5.98
CA LEU A 144 27.42 -25.57 -5.43
C LEU A 144 26.56 -26.09 -4.29
N LEU A 145 26.21 -25.22 -3.35
CA LEU A 145 25.36 -25.53 -2.21
C LEU A 145 24.00 -24.82 -2.34
N LEU A 146 22.96 -25.58 -2.68
CA LEU A 146 21.57 -25.11 -2.63
C LEU A 146 21.06 -25.22 -1.20
N GLN A 147 20.76 -24.08 -0.57
CA GLN A 147 20.29 -24.02 0.82
C GLN A 147 18.83 -23.59 0.88
N GLY A 148 18.12 -23.97 1.94
CA GLY A 148 16.76 -23.48 2.17
C GLY A 148 15.65 -24.38 1.62
N ILE A 149 15.95 -25.66 1.37
CA ILE A 149 14.94 -26.62 0.92
C ILE A 149 14.02 -26.93 2.10
N ALA A 150 12.81 -26.35 2.10
CA ALA A 150 11.94 -26.34 3.26
C ALA A 150 10.90 -27.49 3.22
N VAL A 151 11.07 -28.49 4.06
CA VAL A 151 10.16 -29.65 4.16
C VAL A 151 9.10 -29.40 5.23
N GLY A 152 7.84 -29.66 4.91
CA GLY A 152 6.69 -29.44 5.77
C GLY A 152 6.14 -28.01 5.75
N LYS A 153 6.62 -27.15 4.84
CA LYS A 153 6.06 -25.81 4.63
C LYS A 153 4.94 -25.83 3.59
N LYS A 154 3.90 -25.03 3.84
CA LYS A 154 2.79 -24.80 2.91
C LYS A 154 2.98 -23.47 2.20
N LEU A 155 2.46 -23.38 0.97
CA LEU A 155 2.45 -22.12 0.21
C LEU A 155 1.41 -21.16 0.80
N PRO A 156 1.63 -19.84 0.67
CA PRO A 156 0.63 -18.85 1.04
C PRO A 156 -0.65 -19.06 0.22
N VAL A 157 -1.78 -19.23 0.90
CA VAL A 157 -3.09 -19.17 0.24
C VAL A 157 -3.46 -17.70 0.10
N ALA A 158 -3.88 -17.28 -1.10
CA ALA A 158 -4.33 -15.91 -1.33
C ALA A 158 -5.39 -15.53 -0.29
N ALA A 159 -5.19 -14.40 0.39
CA ALA A 159 -6.17 -13.88 1.33
C ALA A 159 -7.49 -13.65 0.60
N ALA A 160 -8.60 -14.11 1.19
CA ALA A 160 -9.92 -13.79 0.67
C ALA A 160 -10.06 -12.26 0.54
N PRO A 161 -10.69 -11.75 -0.54
CA PRO A 161 -10.86 -10.32 -0.72
C PRO A 161 -11.53 -9.74 0.53
N ALA A 162 -10.92 -8.67 1.06
CA ALA A 162 -11.50 -7.94 2.19
C ALA A 162 -12.90 -7.45 1.77
N ALA A 163 -13.90 -7.69 2.63
CA ALA A 163 -15.22 -7.15 2.42
C ALA A 163 -15.13 -5.62 2.27
N GLU A 164 -15.74 -5.07 1.23
CA GLU A 164 -15.77 -3.63 1.03
C GLU A 164 -16.42 -2.96 2.26
N ASN A 165 -15.70 -2.05 2.90
CA ASN A 165 -16.29 -1.23 3.95
C ASN A 165 -17.39 -0.37 3.31
N PRO A 166 -18.62 -0.32 3.85
CA PRO A 166 -19.68 0.48 3.26
C PRO A 166 -19.26 1.95 3.27
N SER A 167 -19.03 2.50 2.07
CA SER A 167 -18.73 3.92 1.91
C SER A 167 -19.90 4.74 2.43
N ILE A 168 -19.60 5.74 3.26
CA ILE A 168 -20.58 6.67 3.82
C ILE A 168 -21.34 7.47 2.74
N PHE A 169 -20.87 7.46 1.48
CA PHE A 169 -21.53 8.10 0.34
C PHE A 169 -22.30 7.11 -0.55
N SER A 170 -22.27 5.81 -0.25
CA SER A 170 -22.89 4.78 -1.08
C SER A 170 -24.40 4.62 -0.80
N SER A 171 -24.89 5.12 0.34
CA SER A 171 -26.29 4.97 0.72
C SER A 171 -27.05 6.30 0.69
N TRP A 172 -28.20 6.33 -0.01
CA TRP A 172 -29.14 7.46 0.04
C TRP A 172 -29.57 7.81 1.48
N LYS A 173 -29.57 6.81 2.38
CA LYS A 173 -29.91 6.98 3.79
C LYS A 173 -28.89 7.81 4.56
N THR A 174 -27.62 7.84 4.14
CA THR A 174 -26.58 8.69 4.75
C THR A 174 -26.51 10.08 4.10
N LEU A 175 -26.95 10.23 2.85
CA LEU A 175 -27.04 11.53 2.17
C LEU A 175 -28.19 12.41 2.67
N LEU A 176 -29.35 11.82 2.97
CA LEU A 176 -30.54 12.50 3.52
C LEU A 176 -30.27 13.40 4.74
N PRO A 177 -29.61 12.93 5.82
CA PRO A 177 -29.37 13.76 7.00
C PRO A 177 -28.37 14.89 6.72
N LEU A 178 -27.40 14.70 5.82
CA LEU A 178 -26.46 15.74 5.40
C LEU A 178 -27.18 16.89 4.68
N VAL A 179 -28.05 16.56 3.73
CA VAL A 179 -28.88 17.56 3.03
C VAL A 179 -29.85 18.25 4.01
N GLY A 180 -30.45 17.50 4.93
CA GLY A 180 -31.33 18.04 5.96
C GLY A 180 -30.63 19.03 6.89
N ALA A 181 -29.43 18.70 7.37
CA ALA A 181 -28.64 19.57 8.23
C ALA A 181 -28.22 20.86 7.50
N PHE A 182 -27.85 20.76 6.22
CA PHE A 182 -27.52 21.92 5.39
C PHE A 182 -28.74 22.85 5.20
N GLY A 183 -29.91 22.30 4.88
CA GLY A 183 -31.15 23.05 4.74
C GLY A 183 -31.56 23.77 6.03
N LEU A 184 -31.45 23.09 7.18
CA LEU A 184 -31.74 23.69 8.48
C LEU A 184 -30.79 24.84 8.81
N GLY A 185 -29.49 24.69 8.52
CA GLY A 185 -28.49 25.75 8.71
C GLY A 185 -28.79 27.00 7.86
N MET A 186 -29.22 26.82 6.60
CA MET A 186 -29.64 27.92 5.73
C MET A 186 -30.89 28.63 6.29
N ALA A 187 -31.90 27.88 6.74
CA ALA A 187 -33.13 28.43 7.31
C ALA A 187 -32.88 29.25 8.58
N LEU A 188 -32.05 28.75 9.50
CA LEU A 188 -31.66 29.47 10.72
C LEU A 188 -30.92 30.76 10.39
N THR A 189 -29.97 30.71 9.45
CA THR A 189 -29.22 31.90 9.00
C THR A 189 -30.17 32.96 8.43
N ALA A 190 -31.12 32.57 7.57
CA ALA A 190 -32.13 33.47 7.03
C ALA A 190 -33.03 34.07 8.13
N PHE A 191 -33.43 33.28 9.13
CA PHE A 191 -34.23 33.74 10.26
C PHE A 191 -33.51 34.81 11.10
N PHE A 192 -32.24 34.59 11.45
CA PHE A 192 -31.45 35.56 12.21
C PHE A 192 -31.17 36.85 11.42
N LEU A 193 -30.93 36.75 10.11
CA LEU A 193 -30.78 37.92 9.23
C LEU A 193 -32.08 38.74 9.13
N ARG A 194 -33.24 38.07 9.09
CA ARG A 194 -34.55 38.73 9.03
C ARG A 194 -34.88 39.46 10.34
N ARG A 195 -34.56 38.87 11.50
CA ARG A 195 -34.69 39.52 12.81
C ARG A 195 -33.84 40.80 12.94
N ARG A 196 -32.62 40.81 12.38
CA ARG A 196 -31.74 41.99 12.41
C ARG A 196 -32.26 43.16 11.58
N ARG A 197 -33.01 42.91 10.50
CA ARG A 197 -33.63 43.97 9.69
C ARG A 197 -34.82 44.63 10.39
N LEU A 198 -35.60 43.86 11.16
CA LEU A 198 -36.75 44.37 11.90
C LEU A 198 -36.35 45.22 13.13
N ALA A 199 -35.21 44.92 13.76
CA ALA A 199 -34.69 45.71 14.89
C ALA A 199 -34.00 47.03 14.48
N GLY A 200 -33.74 47.26 13.19
CA GLY A 200 -33.08 48.47 12.67
C GLY A 200 -34.03 49.56 12.19
N GLY A 201 -35.36 49.36 12.30
CA GLY A 201 -36.38 50.22 11.70
C GLY A 201 -36.97 51.32 12.59
N ALA A 202 -36.48 51.55 13.80
CA ALA A 202 -37.03 52.56 14.70
C ALA A 202 -35.93 53.48 15.25
N SER A 203 -35.62 54.56 14.52
CA SER A 203 -35.13 55.85 15.05
C SER A 203 -34.92 56.84 13.90
N SER A 204 -36.00 57.40 13.37
CA SER A 204 -35.99 58.67 12.63
C SER A 204 -37.19 59.49 13.10
N THR A 205 -36.90 60.55 13.85
CA THR A 205 -37.65 61.82 14.12
C THR A 205 -37.10 62.37 15.44
N SER A 206 -36.41 63.52 15.47
CA SER A 206 -36.96 64.89 15.57
C SER A 206 -35.78 65.86 15.34
N ALA A 207 -35.77 66.76 14.35
CA ALA A 207 -36.39 68.10 14.33
C ALA A 207 -35.93 68.98 15.51
N ALA A 208 -35.53 70.26 15.38
CA ALA A 208 -35.39 71.20 14.27
C ALA A 208 -34.58 72.44 14.77
N SER A 209 -34.15 73.28 13.82
CA SER A 209 -33.87 74.74 13.86
C SER A 209 -33.71 75.45 15.22
N ALA A 210 -32.56 76.07 15.52
CA ALA A 210 -32.15 77.44 15.12
C ALA A 210 -32.84 78.57 15.92
N TYR A 211 -32.03 79.50 16.44
CA TYR A 211 -32.18 80.96 16.64
C TYR A 211 -30.99 81.40 17.54
N GLU A 212 -30.26 82.52 17.39
CA GLU A 212 -30.65 83.84 16.89
C GLU A 212 -29.43 84.81 16.76
N ASN A 213 -29.44 85.68 15.73
CA ASN A 213 -28.97 87.10 15.62
C ASN A 213 -27.53 87.53 15.99
N GLN A 214 -26.92 88.59 15.43
CA GLN A 214 -27.15 89.51 14.30
C GLN A 214 -25.81 90.23 14.02
N ALA A 215 -25.79 91.01 12.93
CA ALA A 215 -24.76 91.99 12.60
C ALA A 215 -24.51 93.03 13.70
#